data_AF-A0A7S3UTW6-F1
#
_entry.id   AF-A0A7S3UTW6-F1
#
_cell.length_a   1.000
_cell.length_b   1.000
_cell.length_c   1.000
_cell.angle_alpha   90.00
_cell.angle_beta   90.00
_cell.angle_gamma   90.00
#
_symmetry.space_group_name_H-M   'P 1'
#
loop_
_entity.id
_entity.type
_entity.pdbx_description
1 polymer ?
#
loop_
_entity_poly.entity_id
_entity_poly.type
_entity_poly.pdbx_seq_one_letter_code
_entity_poly.pdbx_strand_id
1 'polypeptide(L)'
;EWEGEGEAAEVAALLRAPAAPLDLDPIFLFDRLGLANALRVLAALLTETKVALFASALTPLTLCAEALRALLGPHLPWCHVYAPLLPRALEAQVAQCPTPYLIGVAAPMAASGGGGGGPEALLPADALGVNLDDGTLSAPEGFVGLNELFRDLYLELASLLRPPPPQPDALGWEGPAAAAAAAARRG
;
A
#
# COMPACT_ATOMS: atom_id res chain seq x y z
N GLU A 1 -34.13 -14.71 -18.65
CA GLU A 1 -33.24 -15.51 -17.79
C GLU A 1 -31.91 -14.78 -17.71
N TRP A 2 -31.37 -14.65 -16.50
CA TRP A 2 -30.36 -13.66 -16.15
C TRP A 2 -28.95 -14.23 -16.33
N GLU A 3 -28.08 -13.51 -17.05
CA GLU A 3 -26.64 -13.83 -17.22
C GLU A 3 -25.81 -13.78 -15.91
N GLY A 4 -26.40 -13.37 -14.78
CA GLY A 4 -25.67 -13.13 -13.53
C GLY A 4 -25.26 -14.38 -12.73
N GLU A 5 -25.84 -15.56 -12.97
CA GLU A 5 -25.48 -16.78 -12.23
C GLU A 5 -24.12 -17.35 -12.66
N GLY A 6 -23.72 -17.16 -13.93
CA GLY A 6 -22.42 -17.58 -14.45
C GLY A 6 -21.27 -16.76 -13.88
N GLU A 7 -21.45 -15.44 -13.82
CA GLU A 7 -20.43 -14.49 -13.36
C GLU A 7 -20.12 -14.65 -11.86
N ALA A 8 -21.15 -14.84 -11.02
CA ALA A 8 -20.95 -15.11 -9.60
C ALA A 8 -20.23 -16.44 -9.33
N ALA A 9 -20.52 -17.47 -10.14
CA ALA A 9 -19.84 -18.76 -10.07
C ALA A 9 -18.38 -18.65 -10.51
N GLU A 10 -18.09 -17.83 -11.52
CA GLU A 10 -16.74 -17.57 -12.02
C GLU A 10 -15.90 -16.78 -11.02
N VAL A 11 -16.49 -15.75 -10.39
CA VAL A 11 -15.87 -15.00 -9.29
C VAL A 11 -15.61 -15.91 -8.08
N ALA A 12 -16.56 -16.77 -7.71
CA ALA A 12 -16.38 -17.72 -6.61
C ALA A 12 -15.32 -18.79 -6.93
N ALA A 13 -15.20 -19.20 -8.20
CA ALA A 13 -14.16 -20.11 -8.66
C ALA A 13 -12.79 -19.44 -8.68
N LEU A 14 -12.72 -18.17 -9.10
CA LEU A 14 -11.54 -17.31 -8.95
C LEU A 14 -11.14 -17.28 -7.47
N LEU A 15 -11.99 -16.80 -6.56
CA LEU A 15 -11.67 -16.68 -5.12
C LEU A 15 -11.23 -17.99 -4.44
N ARG A 16 -11.53 -19.16 -5.03
CA ARG A 16 -11.12 -20.47 -4.52
C ARG A 16 -9.82 -21.00 -5.11
N ALA A 17 -9.27 -20.36 -6.15
CA ALA A 17 -8.00 -20.80 -6.69
C ALA A 17 -6.90 -20.63 -5.62
N PRO A 18 -6.03 -21.62 -5.45
CA PRO A 18 -4.95 -21.51 -4.49
C PRO A 18 -4.05 -20.34 -4.88
N ALA A 19 -3.78 -19.45 -3.92
CA ALA A 19 -2.74 -18.45 -4.07
C ALA A 19 -1.45 -19.19 -4.45
N ALA A 20 -0.80 -18.77 -5.54
CA ALA A 20 0.53 -19.27 -5.86
C ALA A 20 1.43 -19.06 -4.62
N PRO A 21 2.31 -20.02 -4.29
CA PRO A 21 3.25 -19.83 -3.19
C PRO A 21 3.97 -18.50 -3.39
N LEU A 22 3.93 -17.64 -2.38
CA LEU A 22 4.74 -16.43 -2.42
C LEU A 22 6.18 -16.90 -2.23
N ASP A 23 7.01 -16.75 -3.26
CA ASP A 23 8.46 -16.94 -3.15
C ASP A 23 9.11 -15.85 -2.26
N LEU A 24 8.31 -14.90 -1.77
CA LEU A 24 8.67 -13.81 -0.88
C LEU A 24 7.83 -13.83 0.39
N ASP A 25 8.47 -13.57 1.52
CA ASP A 25 7.82 -13.44 2.81
C ASP A 25 7.15 -12.05 2.94
N PRO A 26 5.80 -11.95 2.98
CA PRO A 26 5.11 -10.68 3.15
C PRO A 26 5.39 -10.01 4.50
N ILE A 27 5.95 -10.74 5.48
CA ILE A 27 6.39 -10.18 6.77
C ILE A 27 7.38 -9.02 6.54
N PHE A 28 8.26 -9.11 5.54
CA PHE A 28 9.21 -8.03 5.24
C PHE A 28 8.51 -6.70 4.94
N LEU A 29 7.36 -6.72 4.24
CA LEU A 29 6.58 -5.50 3.99
C LEU A 29 6.03 -4.91 5.30
N PHE A 30 5.49 -5.76 6.18
CA PHE A 30 4.94 -5.35 7.46
C PHE A 30 6.02 -4.86 8.43
N ASP A 31 7.24 -5.39 8.36
CA ASP A 31 8.37 -4.88 9.15
C ASP A 31 8.79 -3.47 8.72
N ARG A 32 8.66 -3.14 7.43
CA ARG A 32 9.05 -1.83 6.89
C ARG A 32 7.96 -0.77 7.04
N LEU A 33 6.68 -1.14 6.89
CA LEU A 33 5.56 -0.19 6.88
C LEU A 33 4.65 -0.29 8.12
N GLY A 34 4.67 -1.40 8.84
CA GLY A 34 3.61 -1.76 9.77
C GLY A 34 2.30 -2.12 9.05
N LEU A 35 1.38 -2.75 9.78
CA LEU A 35 0.12 -3.24 9.20
C LEU A 35 -0.73 -2.11 8.60
N ALA A 36 -0.87 -0.98 9.31
CA ALA A 36 -1.72 0.12 8.86
C ALA A 36 -1.21 0.72 7.54
N ASN A 37 0.06 1.14 7.45
CA ASN A 37 0.56 1.74 6.22
C ASN A 37 0.66 0.71 5.08
N ALA A 38 0.98 -0.56 5.37
CA ALA A 38 0.92 -1.61 4.34
C ALA A 38 -0.48 -1.75 3.74
N LEU A 39 -1.54 -1.75 4.55
CA LEU A 39 -2.91 -1.83 4.05
C LEU A 39 -3.37 -0.52 3.38
N ARG A 40 -2.86 0.65 3.77
CA ARG A 40 -3.11 1.92 3.04
C ARG A 40 -2.52 1.88 1.64
N VAL A 41 -1.29 1.37 1.51
CA VAL A 41 -0.65 1.20 0.20
C VAL A 41 -1.41 0.17 -0.62
N LEU A 42 -1.84 -0.93 -0.01
CA LEU A 42 -2.71 -1.91 -0.67
C LEU A 42 -4.02 -1.27 -1.16
N ALA A 43 -4.69 -0.48 -0.31
CA ALA A 43 -5.90 0.26 -0.70
C ALA A 43 -5.63 1.20 -1.88
N ALA A 44 -4.49 1.91 -1.89
CA ALA A 44 -4.09 2.77 -3.01
C ALA A 44 -3.94 1.98 -4.31
N LEU A 45 -3.35 0.78 -4.27
CA LEU A 45 -3.24 -0.10 -5.43
C LEU A 45 -4.61 -0.62 -5.87
N LEU A 46 -5.48 -1.02 -4.95
CA LEU A 46 -6.84 -1.45 -5.28
C LEU A 46 -7.67 -0.32 -5.92
N THR A 47 -7.37 0.93 -5.61
CA THR A 47 -7.98 2.12 -6.22
C THR A 47 -7.19 2.68 -7.40
N GLU A 48 -6.26 1.90 -7.98
CA GLU A 48 -5.49 2.30 -9.15
C GLU A 48 -4.77 3.65 -8.98
N THR A 49 -4.22 3.91 -7.79
CA THR A 49 -3.45 5.13 -7.50
C THR A 49 -2.00 4.98 -7.93
N LYS A 50 -1.35 6.10 -8.27
CA LYS A 50 0.09 6.15 -8.53
C LYS A 50 0.85 5.94 -7.22
N VAL A 51 1.67 4.91 -7.12
CA VAL A 51 2.46 4.57 -5.92
C VAL A 51 3.94 4.55 -6.25
N ALA A 52 4.71 5.36 -5.54
CA ALA A 52 6.17 5.41 -5.64
C ALA A 52 6.81 5.01 -4.31
N LEU A 53 7.58 3.93 -4.33
CA LEU A 53 8.37 3.45 -3.20
C LEU A 53 9.76 4.11 -3.22
N PHE A 54 10.23 4.56 -2.06
CA PHE A 54 11.57 5.12 -1.87
C PHE A 54 12.32 4.32 -0.81
N ALA A 55 13.61 4.08 -1.07
CA ALA A 55 14.52 3.52 -0.09
C ALA A 55 15.97 3.86 -0.44
N SER A 56 16.83 3.87 0.57
CA SER A 56 18.28 3.98 0.43
C SER A 56 18.95 2.71 -0.12
N ALA A 57 18.29 1.57 -0.02
CA ALA A 57 18.74 0.28 -0.53
C ALA A 57 17.78 -0.28 -1.60
N LEU A 58 18.31 -1.05 -2.56
CA LEU A 58 17.50 -1.62 -3.65
C LEU A 58 16.67 -2.83 -3.20
N THR A 59 17.17 -3.61 -2.24
CA THR A 59 16.49 -4.82 -1.77
C THR A 59 15.09 -4.53 -1.23
N PRO A 60 14.88 -3.55 -0.32
CA PRO A 60 13.53 -3.23 0.14
C PRO A 60 12.57 -2.83 -0.98
N LEU A 61 13.04 -2.09 -2.00
CA LEU A 61 12.19 -1.68 -3.12
C LEU A 61 11.62 -2.88 -3.85
N THR A 62 12.46 -3.86 -4.20
CA THR A 62 12.02 -5.06 -4.91
C THR A 62 11.14 -5.95 -4.03
N LEU A 63 11.58 -6.24 -2.80
CA LEU A 63 10.84 -7.15 -1.92
C LEU A 63 9.45 -6.58 -1.55
N CYS A 64 9.36 -5.30 -1.19
CA CYS A 64 8.09 -4.67 -0.85
C CYS A 64 7.18 -4.52 -2.07
N ALA A 65 7.71 -4.18 -3.25
CA ALA A 65 6.92 -4.07 -4.47
C ALA A 65 6.31 -5.42 -4.89
N GLU A 66 7.08 -6.51 -4.79
CA GLU A 66 6.57 -7.86 -5.07
C GLU A 66 5.60 -8.35 -3.99
N ALA A 67 5.87 -8.07 -2.71
CA ALA A 67 4.93 -8.37 -1.63
C ALA A 67 3.58 -7.65 -1.81
N LEU A 68 3.58 -6.39 -2.25
CA LEU A 68 2.37 -5.64 -2.57
C LEU A 68 1.61 -6.25 -3.75
N ARG A 69 2.29 -6.64 -4.83
CA ARG A 69 1.66 -7.36 -5.96
C ARG A 69 1.08 -8.70 -5.55
N ALA A 70 1.82 -9.43 -4.71
CA ALA A 70 1.37 -10.68 -4.12
C ALA A 70 0.10 -10.52 -3.27
N LEU A 71 -0.02 -9.42 -2.50
CA LEU A 71 -1.19 -9.11 -1.69
C LEU A 71 -2.44 -8.73 -2.52
N LEU A 72 -2.28 -8.21 -3.73
CA LEU A 72 -3.40 -8.07 -4.68
C LEU A 72 -3.94 -9.45 -5.10
N GLY A 73 -3.15 -10.50 -4.91
CA GLY A 73 -3.52 -11.88 -5.14
C GLY A 73 -3.48 -12.29 -6.61
N PRO A 74 -3.61 -13.58 -6.90
CA PRO A 74 -3.57 -14.11 -8.27
C PRO A 74 -4.74 -13.63 -9.14
N HIS A 75 -5.80 -13.08 -8.53
CA HIS A 75 -7.05 -12.67 -9.19
C HIS A 75 -7.10 -11.21 -9.57
N LEU A 76 -6.29 -10.37 -8.93
CA LEU A 76 -6.23 -8.94 -9.21
C LEU A 76 -4.80 -8.55 -9.61
N PRO A 77 -4.27 -9.08 -10.72
CA PRO A 77 -2.91 -8.77 -11.13
C PRO A 77 -2.80 -7.27 -11.45
N TRP A 78 -1.78 -6.62 -10.89
CA TRP A 78 -1.44 -5.25 -11.26
C TRP A 78 -1.15 -5.18 -12.77
N CYS A 79 -1.97 -4.45 -13.51
CA CYS A 79 -1.95 -4.40 -14.97
C CYS A 79 -1.38 -3.09 -15.54
N HIS A 80 -0.97 -2.15 -14.68
CA HIS A 80 -0.37 -0.89 -15.08
C HIS A 80 1.16 -0.94 -15.03
N VAL A 81 1.80 0.23 -15.16
CA VAL A 81 3.25 0.34 -15.14
C VAL A 81 3.79 -0.25 -13.83
N TYR A 82 4.71 -1.21 -13.95
CA TYR A 82 5.41 -1.83 -12.85
C TYR A 82 6.91 -1.76 -13.08
N ALA A 83 7.60 -1.03 -12.22
CA ALA A 83 9.05 -0.87 -12.28
C ALA A 83 9.63 -0.80 -10.86
N PRO A 84 9.79 -1.94 -10.17
CA PRO A 84 10.21 -1.99 -8.76
C PRO A 84 11.61 -1.40 -8.55
N LEU A 85 12.40 -1.28 -9.62
CA LEU A 85 13.64 -0.53 -9.69
C LEU A 85 13.59 0.35 -10.94
N LEU A 86 13.24 1.62 -10.78
CA LEU A 86 13.17 2.57 -11.87
C LEU A 86 14.54 3.22 -12.10
N PRO A 87 15.10 3.15 -13.33
CA PRO A 87 16.32 3.87 -13.65
C PRO A 87 16.11 5.38 -13.54
N ARG A 88 17.08 6.10 -12.95
CA ARG A 88 17.01 7.56 -12.74
C ARG A 88 16.67 8.37 -13.99
N ALA A 89 17.16 7.93 -15.15
CA ALA A 89 16.92 8.59 -16.42
C ALA A 89 15.44 8.61 -16.84
N LEU A 90 14.61 7.73 -16.26
CA LEU A 90 13.19 7.57 -16.59
C LEU A 90 12.25 8.13 -15.52
N GLU A 91 12.77 8.55 -14.35
CA GLU A 91 11.96 9.03 -13.22
C GLU A 91 11.00 10.15 -13.65
N ALA A 92 11.50 11.20 -14.30
CA ALA A 92 10.68 12.33 -14.73
C ALA A 92 9.61 11.94 -15.77
N GLN A 93 9.91 10.96 -16.63
CA GLN A 93 8.98 10.52 -17.68
C GLN A 93 7.87 9.64 -17.10
N VAL A 94 8.22 8.69 -16.23
CA VAL A 94 7.25 7.77 -15.61
C VAL A 94 6.41 8.48 -14.57
N ALA A 95 6.97 9.43 -13.81
CA ALA A 95 6.23 10.23 -12.85
C ALA A 95 5.06 11.00 -13.51
N GLN A 96 5.24 11.46 -14.74
CA GLN A 96 4.22 12.19 -15.52
C GLN A 96 3.30 11.27 -16.34
N CYS A 97 3.41 9.96 -16.17
CA CYS A 97 2.55 9.01 -16.88
C CYS A 97 1.08 9.22 -16.45
N PRO A 98 0.12 9.27 -17.40
CA PRO A 98 -1.30 9.46 -17.06
C PRO A 98 -1.91 8.19 -16.43
N THR A 99 -1.29 7.03 -16.63
CA THR A 99 -1.76 5.77 -16.04
C THR A 99 -1.22 5.58 -14.62
N PRO A 100 -1.91 4.79 -13.79
CA PRO A 100 -1.38 4.36 -12.50
C PRO A 100 -0.02 3.67 -12.65
N TYR A 101 0.74 3.63 -11.57
CA TYR A 101 2.02 2.92 -11.55
C TYR A 101 2.35 2.42 -10.15
N LEU A 102 3.17 1.37 -10.11
CA LEU A 102 3.90 0.94 -8.93
C LEU A 102 5.38 0.92 -9.29
N ILE A 103 6.12 1.92 -8.79
CA ILE A 103 7.55 2.09 -9.08
C ILE A 103 8.37 2.14 -7.81
N GLY A 104 9.64 1.75 -7.89
CA GLY A 104 10.62 1.92 -6.82
C GLY A 104 11.78 2.82 -7.26
N VAL A 105 12.08 3.84 -6.47
CA VAL A 105 13.11 4.84 -6.75
C VAL A 105 14.18 4.79 -5.68
N ALA A 106 15.43 4.60 -6.10
CA ALA A 106 16.58 4.62 -5.21
C ALA A 106 16.87 6.05 -4.76
N ALA A 107 16.47 6.36 -3.53
CA ALA A 107 16.69 7.65 -2.90
C ALA A 107 17.84 7.53 -1.90
N PRO A 108 19.07 7.99 -2.22
CA PRO A 108 20.11 8.12 -1.21
C PRO A 108 19.56 9.04 -0.13
N MET A 109 19.77 8.65 1.14
CA MET A 109 19.38 9.43 2.32
C MET A 109 19.83 10.87 2.11
N ALA A 110 18.92 11.74 1.67
CA ALA A 110 19.21 13.14 1.48
C ALA A 110 19.53 13.64 2.88
N ALA A 111 20.80 13.97 3.11
CA ALA A 111 21.26 14.50 4.37
C ALA A 111 20.27 15.58 4.81
N SER A 112 19.79 15.47 6.06
CA SER A 112 19.04 16.53 6.73
C SER A 112 19.81 17.84 6.54
N GLY A 113 19.39 18.64 5.57
CA GLY A 113 20.28 19.60 4.93
C GLY A 113 19.52 20.67 4.18
N GLY A 114 18.62 21.36 4.89
CA GLY A 114 18.38 22.78 4.65
C GLY A 114 17.70 23.20 3.34
N GLY A 115 16.76 22.41 2.82
CA GLY A 115 15.87 22.82 1.73
C GLY A 115 14.72 21.82 1.62
N GLY A 116 13.49 22.27 1.86
CA GLY A 116 12.33 21.40 2.05
C GLY A 116 12.00 20.54 0.82
N GLY A 117 11.85 19.23 1.06
CA GLY A 117 11.36 18.24 0.12
C GLY A 117 12.29 17.04 -0.02
N GLY A 118 11.89 15.90 0.55
CA GLY A 118 12.50 14.61 0.22
C GLY A 118 12.30 14.23 -1.25
N PRO A 119 12.73 13.03 -1.68
CA PRO A 119 12.50 12.55 -3.05
C PRO A 119 11.01 12.53 -3.45
N GLU A 120 10.11 12.49 -2.47
CA GLU A 120 8.66 12.58 -2.65
C GLU A 120 8.18 13.91 -3.24
N ALA A 121 8.93 15.01 -3.06
CA ALA A 121 8.53 16.34 -3.54
C ALA A 121 8.52 16.45 -5.07
N LEU A 122 9.14 15.50 -5.76
CA LEU A 122 9.17 15.42 -7.23
C LEU A 122 8.00 14.62 -7.80
N LEU A 123 7.18 14.00 -6.95
CA LEU A 123 6.01 13.25 -7.37
C LEU A 123 4.88 14.17 -7.85
N PRO A 124 4.04 13.71 -8.78
CA PRO A 124 2.83 14.43 -9.15
C PRO A 124 1.87 14.48 -7.96
N ALA A 125 0.98 15.48 -7.96
CA ALA A 125 0.06 15.75 -6.84
C ALA A 125 -0.94 14.63 -6.53
N ASP A 126 -1.10 13.66 -7.44
CA ASP A 126 -2.00 12.51 -7.35
C ASP A 126 -1.27 11.20 -7.00
N ALA A 127 0.03 11.25 -6.68
CA ALA A 127 0.80 10.08 -6.30
C ALA A 127 0.99 9.93 -4.79
N LEU A 128 0.90 8.68 -4.33
CA LEU A 128 1.27 8.25 -2.99
C LEU A 128 2.77 7.92 -2.95
N GLY A 129 3.54 8.73 -2.22
CA GLY A 129 4.93 8.43 -1.88
C GLY A 129 5.01 7.54 -0.65
N VAL A 130 5.89 6.54 -0.69
CA VAL A 130 6.06 5.54 0.36
C VAL A 130 7.54 5.44 0.71
N ASN A 131 7.94 5.93 1.87
CA ASN A 131 9.31 5.79 2.33
C ASN A 131 9.47 4.49 3.13
N LEU A 132 10.21 3.55 2.55
CA LEU A 132 10.41 2.23 3.16
C LEU A 132 11.47 2.27 4.27
N ASP A 133 12.27 3.33 4.40
CA ASP A 133 13.33 3.40 5.43
C ASP A 133 12.78 3.78 6.81
N ASP A 134 11.75 4.61 6.88
CA ASP A 134 11.08 5.02 8.12
C ASP A 134 9.60 4.63 8.20
N GLY A 135 9.07 4.00 7.14
CA GLY A 135 7.69 3.52 7.07
C GLY A 135 6.65 4.63 6.89
N THR A 136 7.06 5.83 6.47
CA THR A 136 6.16 6.99 6.31
C THR A 136 5.51 7.04 4.93
N LEU A 137 4.34 7.69 4.88
CA LEU A 137 3.55 7.87 3.67
C LEU A 137 3.32 9.37 3.41
N SER A 138 3.61 9.82 2.19
CA SER A 138 3.24 11.15 1.69
C SER A 138 2.04 10.99 0.74
N ALA A 139 0.84 11.13 1.29
CA ALA A 139 -0.40 10.90 0.54
C ALA A 139 -0.84 12.15 -0.25
N PRO A 140 -1.47 11.97 -1.42
CA PRO A 140 -2.05 13.08 -2.17
C PRO A 140 -3.26 13.67 -1.44
N GLU A 141 -3.61 14.92 -1.76
CA GLU A 141 -4.79 15.56 -1.18
C GLU A 141 -6.06 14.74 -1.47
N GLY A 142 -6.88 14.52 -0.43
CA GLY A 142 -8.11 13.73 -0.56
C GLY A 142 -7.90 12.21 -0.62
N PHE A 143 -6.68 11.71 -0.44
CA PHE A 143 -6.44 10.28 -0.31
C PHE A 143 -7.18 9.72 0.92
N VAL A 144 -8.26 8.99 0.66
CA VAL A 144 -9.12 8.41 1.70
C VAL A 144 -8.46 7.23 2.44
N GLY A 145 -7.38 6.66 1.89
CA GLY A 145 -6.56 5.65 2.53
C GLY A 145 -7.34 4.46 3.12
N LEU A 146 -6.90 4.01 4.30
CA LEU A 146 -7.70 3.12 5.13
C LEU A 146 -8.87 3.92 5.70
N ASN A 147 -10.08 3.51 5.35
CA ASN A 147 -11.30 4.09 5.84
C ASN A 147 -12.12 3.02 6.58
N GLU A 148 -13.33 3.37 7.01
CA GLU A 148 -14.20 2.43 7.74
C GLU A 148 -14.49 1.13 6.97
N LEU A 149 -14.40 1.12 5.64
CA LEU A 149 -14.63 -0.07 4.82
C LEU A 149 -13.53 -1.13 5.03
N PHE A 150 -12.30 -0.71 5.33
CA PHE A 150 -11.17 -1.61 5.60
C PHE A 150 -10.96 -1.86 7.10
N ARG A 151 -11.80 -1.29 7.98
CA ARG A 151 -11.68 -1.43 9.44
C ARG A 151 -11.70 -2.88 9.88
N ASP A 152 -12.67 -3.64 9.40
CA ASP A 152 -12.89 -5.01 9.86
C ASP A 152 -11.73 -5.91 9.42
N LEU A 153 -11.23 -5.73 8.20
CA LEU A 153 -10.02 -6.38 7.69
C LEU A 153 -8.79 -6.04 8.54
N TYR A 154 -8.59 -4.75 8.86
CA TYR A 154 -7.49 -4.33 9.72
C TYR A 154 -7.59 -4.99 11.10
N LEU A 155 -8.77 -5.02 11.71
CA LEU A 155 -8.97 -5.59 13.05
C LEU A 155 -8.73 -7.11 13.05
N GLU A 156 -9.20 -7.81 12.02
CA GLU A 156 -8.96 -9.24 11.86
C GLU A 156 -7.46 -9.54 11.71
N LEU A 157 -6.78 -8.85 10.78
CA LEU A 157 -5.34 -9.01 10.59
C LEU A 157 -4.54 -8.58 11.82
N ALA A 158 -4.94 -7.51 12.51
CA ALA A 158 -4.29 -7.07 13.74
C ALA A 158 -4.44 -8.09 14.88
N SER A 159 -5.57 -8.79 14.94
CA SER A 159 -5.78 -9.86 15.93
C SER A 159 -4.83 -11.04 15.71
N LEU A 160 -4.50 -11.35 14.45
CA LEU A 160 -3.62 -12.43 14.07
C LEU A 160 -2.14 -12.04 14.20
N LEU A 161 -1.77 -10.89 13.64
CA LEU A 161 -0.39 -10.43 13.51
C LEU A 161 0.13 -9.72 14.76
N ARG A 162 -0.77 -9.19 15.60
CA ARG A 162 -0.45 -8.39 16.81
C ARG A 162 0.60 -7.29 16.53
N PRO A 163 0.33 -6.39 15.58
CA PRO A 163 1.27 -5.34 15.20
C PRO A 163 1.44 -4.30 16.32
N PRO A 164 2.51 -3.48 16.27
CA PRO A 164 2.62 -2.29 17.11
C PRO A 164 1.45 -1.33 16.86
N PRO A 165 1.14 -0.44 17.81
CA PRO A 165 0.07 0.54 17.64
C PRO A 165 0.35 1.41 16.40
N PRO A 166 -0.68 1.67 15.58
CA PRO A 166 -0.52 2.47 14.38
C PRO A 166 -0.22 3.94 14.72
N GLN A 167 0.36 4.66 13.76
CA GLN A 167 0.53 6.11 13.87
C GLN A 167 -0.84 6.80 14.01
N PRO A 168 -0.92 7.96 14.69
CA PRO A 168 -2.20 8.61 15.05
C PRO A 168 -3.18 8.79 13.88
N ASP A 169 -2.66 9.09 12.69
CA ASP A 169 -3.48 9.38 11.50
C ASP A 169 -3.55 8.21 10.51
N ALA A 170 -2.93 7.06 10.83
CA ALA A 170 -2.80 5.96 9.87
C ALA A 170 -4.10 5.20 9.60
N LEU A 171 -5.06 5.26 10.53
CA LEU A 171 -6.28 4.46 10.41
C LEU A 171 -7.43 5.18 9.71
N GLY A 172 -7.45 6.51 9.66
CA GLY A 172 -8.60 7.26 9.14
C GLY A 172 -9.88 7.16 9.99
N TRP A 173 -9.80 6.53 11.17
CA TRP A 173 -10.84 6.43 12.21
C TRP A 173 -10.17 6.41 13.59
N GLU A 174 -10.94 6.55 14.67
CA GLU A 174 -10.40 6.75 16.04
C GLU A 174 -9.58 5.57 16.60
N GLY A 175 -9.46 4.46 15.87
CA GLY A 175 -8.70 3.30 16.24
C GLY A 175 -9.40 2.36 17.23
N PRO A 176 -8.87 1.12 17.41
CA PRO A 176 -9.58 0.05 18.09
C PRO A 176 -9.88 0.37 19.56
N ALA A 177 -8.92 1.02 20.24
CA ALA A 177 -9.02 1.36 21.66
C ALA A 177 -10.09 2.43 21.92
N ALA A 178 -10.16 3.47 21.08
CA ALA A 178 -11.19 4.50 21.19
C ALA A 178 -12.56 3.96 20.79
N ALA A 179 -12.65 3.14 19.74
CA ALA A 179 -13.89 2.49 19.33
C ALA A 179 -14.47 1.59 20.44
N ALA A 180 -13.63 0.80 21.12
CA ALA A 180 -14.03 -0.01 22.27
C ALA A 180 -14.50 0.85 23.45
N ALA A 181 -13.80 1.95 23.76
CA ALA A 181 -14.20 2.88 24.80
C ALA A 181 -15.52 3.61 24.47
N ALA A 182 -15.76 3.96 23.20
CA ALA A 182 -16.99 4.59 22.73
C ALA A 182 -18.18 3.62 22.70
N ALA A 183 -17.94 2.33 22.46
CA ALA A 183 -18.96 1.28 22.55
C ALA A 183 -19.37 1.04 24.02
N ALA A 184 -18.41 1.00 24.94
CA ALA A 184 -18.66 0.83 26.38
C ALA A 184 -19.43 1.98 27.04
N ARG A 185 -19.46 3.18 26.44
CA ARG A 185 -20.27 4.33 26.92
C ARG A 185 -21.71 4.31 26.42
N ARG A 186 -22.03 3.44 25.46
CA ARG A 186 -23.36 3.32 24.83
C ARG A 186 -24.18 2.13 25.34
N GLY A 187 -23.59 1.26 26.17
CA GLY A 187 -24.26 0.17 26.88
C GLY A 187 -24.32 0.45 28.38
#